data_AF-F3FJR3-F1
#
_entry.id   AF-F3FJR3-F1
#
_cell.length_a   1.000
_cell.length_b   1.000
_cell.length_c   1.000
_cell.angle_alpha   90.00
_cell.angle_beta   90.00
_cell.angle_gamma   90.00
#
_symmetry.space_group_name_H-M   'P 1'
#
loop_
_entity.id
_entity.type
_entity.pdbx_description
1 polymer ?
#
loop_
_entity_poly.entity_id
_entity_poly.type
_entity_poly.pdbx_seq_one_letter_code
_entity_poly.pdbx_strand_id
1 'polypeptide(L)'
;MRLILATSLLTMTFMSTCFAFTAEQKPSALEPLLQAISERLTIADQVALSKWDSGKAVEDPPRELQVISAAQARAAEFKLNPDDVQRLFRAKIEANKQVQNALLAQWHAAGKAP
;
A
#
# COMPACT_ATOMS: atom_id res chain seq x y z
N MET A 1 54.01 -7.30 32.14
CA MET A 1 53.77 -6.63 30.85
C MET A 1 53.24 -7.67 29.88
N ARG A 2 52.18 -7.30 29.15
CA ARG A 2 51.17 -8.20 28.56
C ARG A 2 51.63 -8.86 27.23
N LEU A 3 50.90 -9.92 26.89
CA LEU A 3 50.68 -10.52 25.55
C LEU A 3 51.83 -11.43 25.05
N ILE A 4 51.60 -12.56 24.38
CA ILE A 4 50.65 -12.76 23.27
C ILE A 4 50.06 -14.19 23.28
N LEU A 5 48.78 -14.25 22.90
CA LEU A 5 47.89 -15.39 22.79
C LEU A 5 48.37 -16.45 21.77
N ALA A 6 48.26 -17.71 22.18
CA ALA A 6 48.03 -18.83 21.30
C ALA A 6 46.56 -18.83 20.84
N THR A 7 46.30 -19.08 19.56
CA THR A 7 45.49 -20.21 19.04
C THR A 7 45.13 -19.98 17.58
N SER A 8 45.53 -20.95 16.76
CA SER A 8 45.14 -21.16 15.37
C SER A 8 43.65 -21.50 15.27
N LEU A 9 42.91 -20.93 14.31
CA LEU A 9 41.78 -21.64 13.71
C LEU A 9 41.43 -21.11 12.31
N LEU A 10 41.66 -22.01 11.35
CA LEU A 10 41.16 -22.03 9.99
C LEU A 10 39.63 -21.93 9.97
N THR A 11 39.06 -20.90 9.33
CA THR A 11 37.63 -20.87 8.97
C THR A 11 37.45 -20.78 7.46
N MET A 12 37.10 -21.93 6.92
CA MET A 12 36.64 -22.22 5.57
C MET A 12 35.31 -21.50 5.31
N THR A 13 35.30 -20.40 4.56
CA THR A 13 34.06 -19.71 4.19
C THR A 13 33.41 -20.44 3.02
N PHE A 14 32.36 -21.20 3.32
CA PHE A 14 31.50 -21.91 2.39
C PHE A 14 30.81 -20.90 1.45
N MET A 15 31.03 -21.00 0.14
CA MET A 15 30.19 -20.34 -0.86
C MET A 15 28.80 -20.99 -0.84
N SER A 16 27.85 -20.39 -0.11
CA SER A 16 26.43 -20.68 -0.31
C SER A 16 25.92 -19.91 -1.52
N THR A 17 26.10 -20.49 -2.70
CA THR A 17 25.37 -20.07 -3.90
C THR A 17 23.94 -20.59 -3.76
N CYS A 18 23.06 -19.80 -3.17
CA CYS A 18 21.61 -20.03 -3.28
C CYS A 18 21.23 -19.84 -4.76
N PHE A 19 21.03 -20.94 -5.48
CA PHE A 19 20.25 -20.90 -6.72
C PHE A 19 18.82 -20.56 -6.32
N ALA A 20 18.45 -19.28 -6.44
CA ALA A 20 17.06 -18.87 -6.42
C ALA A 20 16.39 -19.50 -7.65
N PHE A 21 15.51 -20.46 -7.43
CA PHE A 21 14.61 -20.94 -8.46
C PHE A 21 13.64 -19.79 -8.77
N THR A 22 13.95 -18.97 -9.76
CA THR A 22 12.97 -18.04 -10.32
C THR A 22 11.99 -18.88 -11.11
N ALA A 23 10.94 -19.36 -10.44
CA ALA A 23 9.77 -19.81 -11.17
C ALA A 23 9.31 -18.63 -12.01
N GLU A 24 9.27 -18.81 -13.33
CA GLU A 24 8.75 -17.81 -14.26
C GLU A 24 7.26 -17.64 -13.98
N GLN A 25 6.94 -16.76 -13.04
CA GLN A 25 5.58 -16.48 -12.63
C GLN A 25 4.96 -15.68 -13.77
N LYS A 26 4.14 -16.36 -14.61
CA LYS A 26 3.32 -15.66 -15.60
C LYS A 26 2.60 -14.51 -14.89
N PRO A 27 2.59 -13.30 -15.46
CA PRO A 27 1.86 -12.17 -14.89
C PRO A 27 0.44 -12.65 -14.58
N SER A 28 0.01 -12.48 -13.33
CA SER A 28 -1.31 -12.94 -12.95
C SER A 28 -2.34 -12.19 -13.81
N ALA A 29 -3.46 -12.83 -14.14
CA ALA A 29 -4.55 -12.12 -14.84
C ALA A 29 -5.07 -10.90 -14.05
N LEU A 30 -4.72 -10.81 -12.77
CA LEU A 30 -5.06 -9.70 -11.87
C LEU A 30 -4.00 -8.59 -11.83
N GLU A 31 -2.82 -8.80 -12.41
CA GLU A 31 -1.70 -7.84 -12.33
C GLU A 31 -2.12 -6.43 -12.75
N PRO A 32 -2.84 -6.23 -13.89
CA PRO A 32 -3.27 -4.90 -14.28
C PRO A 32 -4.26 -4.27 -13.29
N LEU A 33 -5.12 -5.08 -12.66
CA LEU A 33 -6.07 -4.60 -11.66
C LEU A 33 -5.35 -4.18 -10.37
N LEU A 34 -4.40 -4.99 -9.90
CA LEU A 34 -3.61 -4.68 -8.72
C LEU A 34 -2.76 -3.43 -8.93
N GLN A 35 -2.16 -3.27 -10.11
CA GLN A 35 -1.43 -2.08 -10.48
C GLN A 35 -2.33 -0.83 -10.44
N ALA A 36 -3.53 -0.88 -11.03
CA ALA A 36 -4.48 0.23 -10.98
C ALA A 36 -4.97 0.57 -9.56
N ILE A 37 -5.07 -0.43 -8.68
CA ILE A 37 -5.39 -0.21 -7.26
C ILE A 37 -4.21 0.47 -6.55
N SER A 38 -2.99 0.00 -6.79
CA SER A 38 -1.75 0.56 -6.24
C SER A 38 -1.57 2.02 -6.63
N GLU A 39 -1.71 2.35 -7.92
CA GLU A 39 -1.62 3.72 -8.44
C GLU A 39 -2.62 4.66 -7.77
N ARG A 40 -3.86 4.18 -7.54
CA ARG A 40 -4.85 4.96 -6.79
C ARG A 40 -4.45 5.16 -5.32
N LEU A 41 -3.84 4.15 -4.69
CA LEU A 41 -3.41 4.24 -3.30
C LEU A 41 -2.26 5.24 -3.13
N THR A 42 -1.38 5.40 -4.12
CA THR A 42 -0.29 6.40 -4.10
C THR A 42 -0.79 7.85 -3.92
N ILE A 43 -2.04 8.13 -4.28
CA ILE A 43 -2.64 9.47 -4.11
C ILE A 43 -2.94 9.76 -2.62
N ALA A 44 -2.97 8.74 -1.74
CA ALA A 44 -3.27 8.90 -0.32
C ALA A 44 -2.38 9.94 0.38
N ASP A 45 -1.10 10.00 0.01
CA ASP A 45 -0.11 10.91 0.60
C ASP A 45 -0.50 12.38 0.38
N GLN A 46 -0.87 12.72 -0.85
CA GLN A 46 -1.32 14.08 -1.20
C GLN A 46 -2.67 14.42 -0.57
N VAL A 47 -3.57 13.45 -0.45
CA VAL A 47 -4.87 13.65 0.21
C VAL A 47 -4.67 13.86 1.70
N ALA A 48 -3.79 13.09 2.34
CA ALA A 48 -3.42 13.27 3.74
C ALA A 48 -2.82 14.66 3.97
N LEU A 49 -1.91 15.10 3.10
CA LEU A 49 -1.31 16.45 3.20
C LEU A 49 -2.37 17.54 3.08
N SER A 50 -3.27 17.43 2.09
CA SER A 50 -4.38 18.38 1.96
C SER A 50 -5.30 18.41 3.19
N LYS A 51 -5.52 17.26 3.85
CA LYS A 51 -6.31 17.17 5.08
C LYS A 51 -5.58 17.72 6.30
N TRP A 52 -4.26 17.53 6.38
CA TRP A 52 -3.41 18.20 7.37
C TRP A 52 -3.56 19.72 7.27
N ASP A 53 -3.40 20.27 6.06
CA ASP A 53 -3.46 21.71 5.83
C ASP A 53 -4.85 22.29 6.09
N SER A 54 -5.90 21.57 5.70
CA SER A 54 -7.29 22.05 5.81
C SER A 54 -7.98 21.70 7.12
N GLY A 55 -7.43 20.78 7.93
CA GLY A 55 -8.06 20.24 9.13
C GLY A 55 -9.31 19.37 8.86
N LYS A 56 -9.58 19.00 7.60
CA LYS A 56 -10.74 18.17 7.26
C LYS A 56 -10.56 16.72 7.71
N ALA A 57 -11.67 16.09 8.10
CA ALA A 57 -11.68 14.70 8.52
C ALA A 57 -11.28 13.74 7.38
N VAL A 58 -10.71 12.58 7.76
CA VAL A 58 -10.43 11.51 6.80
C VAL A 58 -11.70 10.89 6.25
N GLU A 59 -12.67 10.64 7.13
CA GLU A 59 -14.01 10.12 6.82
C GLU A 59 -14.89 11.19 6.18
N ASP A 60 -15.56 10.84 5.07
CA ASP A 60 -16.59 11.66 4.43
C ASP A 60 -17.69 10.74 3.86
N PRO A 61 -18.59 10.20 4.71
CA PRO A 61 -19.57 9.20 4.28
C PRO A 61 -20.46 9.64 3.10
N PRO A 62 -20.95 10.90 3.04
CA PRO A 62 -21.69 11.37 1.88
C PRO A 62 -20.87 11.33 0.58
N ARG A 63 -19.62 11.81 0.60
CA ARG A 63 -18.75 11.76 -0.58
C ARG A 63 -18.36 10.35 -0.96
N GLU A 64 -18.08 9.50 0.02
CA GLU A 64 -17.75 8.08 -0.18
C GLU A 64 -18.91 7.35 -0.87
N LEU A 65 -20.15 7.58 -0.42
CA LEU A 65 -21.34 7.03 -1.07
C LEU A 65 -21.48 7.53 -2.51
N GLN A 66 -21.25 8.81 -2.77
CA GLN A 66 -21.28 9.36 -4.14
C GLN A 66 -20.28 8.64 -5.06
N VAL A 67 -19.05 8.42 -4.60
CA VAL A 67 -18.00 7.71 -5.37
C VAL A 67 -18.41 6.26 -5.65
N ILE A 68 -18.94 5.57 -4.64
CA ILE A 68 -19.39 4.17 -4.78
C ILE A 68 -20.57 4.08 -5.75
N SER A 69 -21.59 4.92 -5.59
CA SER A 69 -22.76 4.93 -6.47
C SER A 69 -22.40 5.29 -7.91
N ALA A 70 -21.48 6.23 -8.11
CA ALA A 70 -20.99 6.58 -9.45
C ALA A 70 -20.27 5.39 -10.11
N ALA A 71 -19.46 4.63 -9.37
CA ALA A 71 -18.81 3.43 -9.89
C ALA A 71 -19.82 2.32 -10.22
N GLN A 72 -20.79 2.09 -9.32
CA GLN A 72 -21.84 1.09 -9.51
C GLN A 72 -22.70 1.38 -10.75
N ALA A 73 -23.05 2.64 -11.00
CA ALA A 73 -23.82 3.06 -12.17
C ALA A 73 -23.12 2.72 -13.50
N ARG A 74 -21.79 2.68 -13.51
CA ARG A 74 -20.98 2.35 -14.69
C ARG A 74 -20.72 0.85 -14.87
N ALA A 75 -21.12 0.01 -13.92
CA ALA A 75 -20.84 -1.44 -13.98
C ALA A 75 -21.35 -2.10 -15.26
N ALA A 76 -22.53 -1.68 -15.74
CA ALA A 76 -23.15 -2.19 -16.95
C ALA A 76 -22.31 -1.90 -18.22
N GLU A 77 -21.60 -0.76 -18.29
CA GLU A 77 -20.70 -0.41 -19.41
C GLU A 77 -19.60 -1.47 -19.59
N PHE A 78 -19.19 -2.11 -18.50
CA PHE A 78 -18.12 -3.11 -18.46
C PHE A 78 -18.64 -4.54 -18.29
N LYS A 79 -19.96 -4.77 -18.36
CA LYS A 79 -20.60 -6.08 -18.11
C LYS A 79 -20.24 -6.68 -16.75
N LEU A 80 -20.07 -5.83 -15.73
CA LEU A 80 -19.75 -6.22 -14.36
C LEU A 80 -21.00 -6.28 -13.49
N ASN A 81 -20.97 -7.13 -12.45
CA ASN A 81 -22.00 -7.10 -11.42
C ASN A 81 -21.86 -5.80 -10.59
N PRO A 82 -22.92 -4.97 -10.50
CA PRO A 82 -22.87 -3.72 -9.74
C PRO A 82 -22.51 -3.91 -8.26
N ASP A 83 -22.92 -5.01 -7.63
CA ASP A 83 -22.62 -5.27 -6.22
C ASP A 83 -21.14 -5.61 -6.01
N ASP A 84 -20.51 -6.27 -6.98
CA ASP A 84 -19.07 -6.56 -6.94
C ASP A 84 -18.26 -5.27 -7.07
N VAL A 85 -18.68 -4.37 -7.96
CA VAL A 85 -18.09 -3.04 -8.11
C VAL A 85 -18.25 -2.24 -6.82
N GLN A 86 -19.43 -2.26 -6.20
CA GLN A 86 -19.68 -1.60 -4.92
C GLN A 86 -18.73 -2.11 -3.82
N ARG A 87 -18.59 -3.44 -3.68
CA ARG A 87 -17.69 -4.04 -2.69
C ARG A 87 -16.24 -3.66 -2.92
N LEU A 88 -15.77 -3.70 -4.17
CA LEU A 88 -14.40 -3.32 -4.51
C LEU A 88 -14.13 -1.84 -4.22
N PHE A 89 -15.04 -0.94 -4.61
CA PHE A 89 -14.86 0.50 -4.39
C PHE A 89 -14.89 0.86 -2.90
N ARG A 90 -15.75 0.20 -2.10
CA ARG A 90 -15.72 0.33 -0.64
C ARG A 90 -14.37 -0.09 -0.09
N ALA A 91 -13.86 -1.27 -0.46
CA ALA A 91 -12.56 -1.74 -0.01
C ALA A 91 -11.41 -0.79 -0.41
N LYS A 92 -11.43 -0.24 -1.63
CA LYS A 92 -10.45 0.75 -2.11
C LYS A 92 -10.51 2.07 -1.33
N ILE A 93 -11.68 2.51 -0.91
CA ILE A 93 -11.85 3.70 -0.07
C ILE A 93 -11.26 3.43 1.32
N GLU A 94 -11.64 2.33 1.95
CA GLU A 94 -11.13 1.96 3.28
C GLU A 94 -9.61 1.82 3.30
N ALA A 95 -9.03 1.15 2.31
CA ALA A 95 -7.58 1.03 2.19
C ALA A 95 -6.89 2.41 2.08
N ASN A 96 -7.48 3.33 1.32
CA ASN A 96 -6.92 4.68 1.17
C ASN A 96 -7.05 5.50 2.46
N LYS A 97 -8.15 5.36 3.22
CA LYS A 97 -8.32 5.99 4.54
C LYS A 97 -7.31 5.46 5.57
N GLN A 98 -7.00 4.17 5.55
CA GLN A 98 -5.98 3.59 6.44
C GLN A 98 -4.60 4.23 6.23
N VAL A 99 -4.18 4.40 4.96
CA VAL A 99 -2.91 5.08 4.65
C VAL A 99 -2.93 6.53 5.14
N GLN A 100 -4.01 7.27 4.84
CA GLN A 100 -4.14 8.66 5.32
C GLN A 100 -4.07 8.77 6.84
N ASN A 101 -4.78 7.90 7.57
CA ASN A 101 -4.77 7.90 9.03
C ASN A 101 -3.39 7.58 9.60
N ALA A 102 -2.67 6.62 9.00
CA ALA A 102 -1.31 6.29 9.43
C ALA A 102 -0.34 7.47 9.24
N LEU A 103 -0.40 8.13 8.08
CA LEU A 103 0.41 9.32 7.78
C LEU A 103 0.08 10.48 8.73
N LEU A 104 -1.20 10.81 8.89
CA LEU A 104 -1.63 11.89 9.79
C LEU A 104 -1.23 11.61 11.24
N ALA A 105 -1.33 10.36 11.70
CA ALA A 105 -0.86 9.97 13.04
C ALA A 105 0.65 10.20 13.19
N GLN A 106 1.44 9.81 12.18
CA GLN A 106 2.89 10.04 12.16
C GLN A 106 3.22 11.54 12.21
N TRP A 107 2.55 12.37 11.40
CA TRP A 107 2.81 13.81 11.33
C TRP A 107 2.38 14.55 12.59
N HIS A 108 1.24 14.15 13.19
CA HIS A 108 0.84 14.70 14.48
C HIS A 108 1.86 14.37 15.57
N ALA A 109 2.38 13.13 15.60
CA ALA A 109 3.42 12.74 16.55
C ALA A 109 4.74 13.51 16.33
N ALA A 110 5.07 13.85 15.09
CA ALA A 110 6.24 14.64 14.74
C ALA A 110 6.03 16.17 14.90
N GLY A 111 4.78 16.62 15.07
CA GLY A 111 4.41 18.03 15.12
C GLY A 111 4.51 18.76 13.77
N LYS A 112 4.71 18.04 12.67
CA LYS A 112 4.78 18.60 11.31
C LYS A 112 4.46 17.55 10.25
N ALA A 113 3.84 17.99 9.16
CA ALA A 113 3.80 17.26 7.90
C ALA A 113 5.18 17.34 7.19
N PRO A 114 5.42 16.49 6.16
CA PRO A 114 6.67 16.47 5.39
C PRO A 114 7.10 17.82 4.85
#